data_AF-A0A9N8HPW1-F1
#
_entry.id   AF-A0A9N8HPW1-F1
#
_cell.length_a   1.000
_cell.length_b   1.000
_cell.length_c   1.000
_cell.angle_alpha   90.00
_cell.angle_beta   90.00
_cell.angle_gamma   90.00
#
_symmetry.space_group_name_H-M   'P 1'
#
loop_
_entity.id
_entity.type
_entity.pdbx_description
1 polymer ?
#
loop_
_entity_poly.entity_id
_entity_poly.type
_entity_poly.pdbx_seq_one_letter_code
_entity_poly.pdbx_strand_id
1 'polypeptide(L)'
;MKLVAAWLSVWHVCTTNICHGFVSHVGTGSIAIIRSSSSFTTSTTTGILYGTSGDANSEEDEDMDVERERQRLESLLGSTGSSNSTTTDTTTTNKDKELDLSSLPMDEWNQQIRHPPLLTSIGRERMELEITLLESLAESDDAIPELWNLWYNARGASAAKELYQTESLVAQGQPAAWKQAEELLRHIIAKEGIHWVEPLNRLATLMFLQSRHEESQQLCQLVLALKPWHFGALSGLVMVQQGLQNPQGMVDAARQRMPPLPPAKGETPPSPPPGLEDLETRQQWVDRMLDCANARLLRQEMGLEESFADLDDKTKQTDSNLNNKEDTTTTTTTSPKEEDEEDAWQ
;
A
#
# COMPACT_ATOMS: atom_id res chain seq x y z
N MET A 1 14.03 17.39 -20.92
CA MET A 1 14.13 18.31 -19.76
C MET A 1 12.79 18.88 -19.30
N LYS A 2 11.90 19.40 -20.16
CA LYS A 2 10.57 19.92 -19.74
C LYS A 2 9.61 18.87 -19.14
N LEU A 3 9.69 17.60 -19.58
CA LEU A 3 8.89 16.49 -19.03
C LEU A 3 9.42 15.95 -17.68
N VAL A 4 10.74 15.96 -17.47
CA VAL A 4 11.36 15.67 -16.16
C VAL A 4 10.98 16.74 -15.15
N ALA A 5 10.90 18.01 -15.58
CA ALA A 5 10.36 19.09 -14.76
C ALA A 5 8.86 18.91 -14.47
N ALA A 6 8.05 18.36 -15.38
CA ALA A 6 6.63 18.07 -15.11
C ALA A 6 6.47 16.94 -14.07
N TRP A 7 7.31 15.91 -14.12
CA TRP A 7 7.34 14.84 -13.11
C TRP A 7 7.87 15.36 -11.76
N LEU A 8 8.92 16.19 -11.77
CA LEU A 8 9.40 16.90 -10.58
C LEU A 8 8.42 17.96 -10.06
N SER A 9 7.53 18.51 -10.89
CA SER A 9 6.47 19.43 -10.50
C SER A 9 5.26 18.70 -9.91
N VAL A 10 4.87 17.53 -10.46
CA VAL A 10 3.91 16.63 -9.81
C VAL A 10 4.48 16.12 -8.48
N TRP A 11 5.78 15.84 -8.44
CA TRP A 11 6.55 15.53 -7.23
C TRP A 11 6.61 16.71 -6.25
N HIS A 12 6.89 17.95 -6.71
CA HIS A 12 6.98 19.15 -5.85
C HIS A 12 5.62 19.59 -5.33
N VAL A 13 4.56 19.50 -6.13
CA VAL A 13 3.19 19.84 -5.72
C VAL A 13 2.69 18.88 -4.64
N CYS A 14 3.11 17.61 -4.66
CA CYS A 14 2.77 16.64 -3.61
C CYS A 14 3.68 16.76 -2.36
N THR A 15 4.96 17.06 -2.48
CA THR A 15 5.85 17.20 -1.30
C THR A 15 5.69 18.51 -0.54
N THR A 16 5.28 19.60 -1.19
CA THR A 16 5.10 20.90 -0.50
C THR A 16 3.79 21.00 0.29
N ASN A 17 2.74 20.27 -0.09
CA ASN A 17 1.45 20.28 0.64
C ASN A 17 1.38 19.30 1.83
N ILE A 18 2.29 18.33 1.93
CA ILE A 18 2.27 17.31 3.01
C ILE A 18 3.27 17.64 4.15
N CYS A 19 4.20 18.59 3.95
CA CYS A 19 5.25 18.92 4.92
C CYS A 19 5.08 20.26 5.67
N HIS A 20 3.95 20.97 5.55
CA HIS A 20 3.71 22.19 6.33
C HIS A 20 2.90 21.93 7.62
N GLY A 21 3.46 21.10 8.49
CA GLY A 21 3.14 21.05 9.92
C GLY A 21 4.45 20.96 10.68
N PHE A 22 4.71 21.93 11.57
CA PHE A 22 5.91 22.07 12.41
C PHE A 22 7.17 22.70 11.75
N VAL A 23 7.31 24.02 11.89
CA VAL A 23 8.35 24.71 12.70
C VAL A 23 8.46 26.17 12.27
N SER A 24 8.36 27.06 13.25
CA SER A 24 8.42 28.52 13.16
C SER A 24 9.85 29.07 12.99
N HIS A 25 9.92 30.17 12.23
CA HIS A 25 10.80 31.36 12.38
C HIS A 25 12.33 31.18 12.40
N VAL A 26 13.00 31.72 11.36
CA VAL A 26 13.92 32.89 11.30
C VAL A 26 14.39 32.91 9.82
N GLY A 27 14.38 33.95 8.98
CA GLY A 27 14.26 35.39 9.11
C GLY A 27 15.30 36.01 8.15
N THR A 28 14.92 36.43 6.94
CA THR A 28 15.77 37.29 6.08
C THR A 28 14.97 38.12 5.08
N GLY A 29 15.12 39.45 5.18
CA GLY A 29 15.61 40.29 4.06
C GLY A 29 14.75 40.45 2.81
N SER A 30 13.96 41.52 2.80
CA SER A 30 13.58 42.41 1.70
C SER A 30 13.95 42.05 0.25
N ILE A 31 12.93 41.80 -0.59
CA ILE A 31 12.76 42.47 -1.88
C ILE A 31 11.29 42.84 -2.03
N ALA A 32 11.02 44.15 -2.12
CA ALA A 32 9.72 44.70 -2.49
C ALA A 32 9.58 44.71 -4.02
N ILE A 33 8.36 44.51 -4.54
CA ILE A 33 7.75 45.37 -5.58
C ILE A 33 6.29 44.94 -5.86
N ILE A 34 5.41 45.90 -5.59
CA ILE A 34 4.09 46.22 -6.17
C ILE A 34 2.87 45.34 -5.81
N ARG A 35 2.14 45.89 -4.83
CA ARG A 35 0.70 45.78 -4.61
C ARG A 35 -0.10 46.20 -5.85
N SER A 36 -1.22 45.52 -6.10
CA SER A 36 -2.48 46.23 -6.31
C SER A 36 -3.62 45.45 -5.63
N SER A 37 -4.41 46.19 -4.87
CA SER A 37 -5.40 45.72 -3.90
C SER A 37 -6.83 45.88 -4.43
N SER A 38 -7.73 44.96 -4.09
CA SER A 38 -9.14 45.23 -3.72
C SER A 38 -9.75 43.89 -3.26
N SER A 39 -9.69 43.58 -1.96
CA SER A 39 -10.66 43.92 -0.90
C SER A 39 -11.83 42.92 -0.79
N PHE A 40 -11.50 41.86 -0.06
CA PHE A 40 -12.25 41.10 0.95
C PHE A 40 -13.57 41.70 1.48
N THR A 41 -14.58 40.84 1.65
CA THR A 41 -15.44 40.85 2.85
C THR A 41 -15.63 39.40 3.32
N THR A 42 -15.13 39.08 4.52
CA THR A 42 -15.58 37.93 5.30
C THR A 42 -16.33 38.47 6.52
N SER A 43 -17.54 37.97 6.76
CA SER A 43 -18.18 38.12 8.06
C SER A 43 -17.80 36.94 8.93
N THR A 44 -17.04 37.24 9.98
CA THR A 44 -16.88 36.43 11.19
C THR A 44 -18.12 36.61 12.05
N THR A 45 -18.68 35.55 12.61
CA THR A 45 -19.47 35.63 13.84
C THR A 45 -18.97 34.56 14.81
N THR A 46 -18.28 35.07 15.81
CA THR A 46 -17.78 34.40 17.00
C THR A 46 -18.93 34.19 17.99
N GLY A 47 -18.92 33.06 18.70
CA GLY A 47 -19.82 32.82 19.82
C GLY A 47 -19.29 31.73 20.75
N ILE A 48 -18.14 31.98 21.39
CA ILE A 48 -17.67 31.21 22.55
C ILE A 48 -18.02 32.02 23.80
N LEU A 49 -18.87 31.44 24.65
CA LEU A 49 -19.19 31.90 25.99
C LEU A 49 -18.31 31.13 26.97
N TYR A 50 -17.42 31.86 27.66
CA TYR A 50 -16.62 31.35 28.76
C TYR A 50 -17.47 31.25 30.04
N GLY A 51 -17.42 30.08 30.67
CA GLY A 51 -17.75 29.87 32.08
C GLY A 51 -16.56 29.19 32.76
N THR A 52 -15.96 29.89 33.71
CA THR A 52 -14.96 29.45 34.70
C THR A 52 -15.47 28.19 35.43
N SER A 53 -14.69 27.21 35.89
CA SER A 53 -13.46 27.20 36.70
C SER A 53 -13.20 25.75 37.12
N GLY A 54 -11.94 25.35 37.34
CA GLY A 54 -11.63 24.26 38.28
C GLY A 54 -10.79 23.10 37.74
N ASP A 55 -9.60 23.01 38.32
CA ASP A 55 -8.80 21.82 38.62
C ASP A 55 -8.01 21.05 37.56
N ALA A 56 -6.83 20.67 38.05
CA ALA A 56 -5.71 20.04 37.40
C ALA A 56 -5.81 18.51 37.40
N ASN A 57 -5.00 17.91 36.51
CA ASN A 57 -4.45 16.55 36.47
C ASN A 57 -5.01 15.55 35.44
N SER A 58 -4.02 14.86 34.85
CA SER A 58 -3.98 13.51 34.24
C SER A 58 -4.65 13.28 32.89
N GLU A 59 -3.86 13.35 31.82
CA GLU A 59 -4.11 12.71 30.52
C GLU A 59 -2.86 11.91 30.08
N GLU A 60 -2.42 10.95 30.90
CA GLU A 60 -1.31 10.01 30.57
C GLU A 60 -1.70 8.52 30.70
N ASP A 61 -2.99 8.17 30.79
CA ASP A 61 -3.41 6.79 31.11
C ASP A 61 -4.13 6.00 29.99
N GLU A 62 -4.32 6.55 28.78
CA GLU A 62 -5.04 5.82 27.70
C GLU A 62 -4.15 5.04 26.72
N ASP A 63 -2.83 5.32 26.67
CA ASP A 63 -1.91 4.67 25.71
C ASP A 63 -1.27 3.37 26.24
N MET A 64 -1.34 3.13 27.56
CA MET A 64 -0.79 1.91 28.18
C MET A 64 -1.68 0.68 28.02
N ASP A 65 -2.97 0.87 27.71
CA ASP A 65 -3.94 -0.24 27.70
C ASP A 65 -3.86 -1.05 26.40
N VAL A 66 -3.51 -0.40 25.28
CA VAL A 66 -3.38 -1.05 23.96
C VAL A 66 -2.16 -1.96 23.90
N GLU A 67 -1.01 -1.52 24.43
CA GLU A 67 0.22 -2.33 24.42
C GLU A 67 0.13 -3.50 25.41
N ARG A 68 -0.59 -3.31 26.53
CA ARG A 68 -0.87 -4.39 27.48
C ARG A 68 -1.73 -5.48 26.85
N GLU A 69 -2.75 -5.09 26.08
CA GLU A 69 -3.64 -6.06 25.44
C GLU A 69 -2.97 -6.75 24.24
N ARG A 70 -2.05 -6.08 23.54
CA ARG A 70 -1.15 -6.69 22.54
C ARG A 70 -0.29 -7.80 23.16
N GLN A 71 0.37 -7.51 24.28
CA GLN A 71 1.21 -8.47 24.98
C GLN A 71 0.40 -9.64 25.56
N ARG A 72 -0.83 -9.38 26.02
CA ARG A 72 -1.76 -10.43 26.45
C ARG A 72 -2.12 -11.37 25.29
N LEU A 73 -2.41 -10.84 24.11
CA LEU A 73 -2.73 -11.64 22.92
C LEU A 73 -1.52 -12.45 22.43
N GLU A 74 -0.31 -11.89 22.49
CA GLU A 74 0.93 -12.62 22.19
C GLU A 74 1.16 -13.78 23.18
N SER A 75 0.83 -13.59 24.47
CA SER A 75 0.93 -14.66 25.48
C SER A 75 -0.06 -15.81 25.26
N LEU A 76 -1.23 -15.52 24.69
CA LEU A 76 -2.27 -16.52 24.37
C LEU A 76 -1.87 -17.39 23.17
N LEU A 77 -1.11 -16.84 22.21
CA LEU A 77 -0.64 -17.55 21.02
C LEU A 77 0.66 -18.34 21.26
N GLY A 78 1.42 -18.01 22.31
CA GLY A 78 2.70 -18.65 22.64
C GLY A 78 2.61 -19.98 23.40
N SER A 79 1.42 -20.45 23.77
CA SER A 79 1.23 -21.63 24.62
C SER A 79 0.61 -22.81 23.85
N THR A 80 1.29 -23.29 22.81
CA THR A 80 1.06 -24.65 22.29
C THR A 80 2.39 -25.40 22.11
N GLY A 81 2.70 -26.26 23.09
CA GLY A 81 3.35 -27.54 22.87
C GLY A 81 4.86 -27.58 22.69
N SER A 82 5.61 -27.52 23.80
CA SER A 82 6.93 -28.16 23.88
C SER A 82 6.76 -29.67 24.02
N SER A 83 7.28 -30.45 23.09
CA SER A 83 7.45 -31.90 23.24
C SER A 83 8.74 -32.34 22.54
N ASN A 84 9.66 -32.83 23.35
CA ASN A 84 10.95 -33.40 22.96
C ASN A 84 10.77 -34.60 22.02
N SER A 85 11.54 -34.66 20.93
CA SER A 85 11.91 -35.91 20.28
C SER A 85 13.34 -35.82 19.75
N THR A 86 14.15 -36.77 20.19
CA THR A 86 15.58 -36.94 19.95
C THR A 86 15.84 -37.68 18.64
N THR A 87 16.92 -37.29 17.92
CA THR A 87 17.65 -37.98 16.83
C THR A 87 16.87 -38.22 15.52
N THR A 88 17.38 -37.89 14.32
CA THR A 88 18.72 -38.15 13.75
C THR A 88 19.15 -37.11 12.70
N ASP A 89 20.45 -36.84 12.68
CA ASP A 89 21.31 -36.35 11.59
C ASP A 89 20.69 -36.21 10.19
N THR A 90 20.69 -34.98 9.66
CA THR A 90 21.13 -34.74 8.28
C THR A 90 21.72 -33.33 8.21
N THR A 91 23.04 -33.26 8.11
CA THR A 91 23.79 -32.04 7.84
C THR A 91 23.33 -31.46 6.50
N THR A 92 22.71 -30.28 6.50
CA THR A 92 22.69 -29.40 5.32
C THR A 92 22.95 -27.98 5.81
N THR A 93 24.12 -27.50 5.43
CA THR A 93 24.69 -26.20 5.73
C THR A 93 23.81 -25.07 5.19
N ASN A 94 23.01 -24.45 6.04
CA ASN A 94 22.53 -23.10 5.82
C ASN A 94 23.66 -22.13 6.19
N LYS A 95 24.54 -21.87 5.21
CA LYS A 95 25.33 -20.63 5.21
C LYS A 95 24.43 -19.52 4.68
N ASP A 96 24.45 -18.42 5.39
CA ASP A 96 23.82 -17.13 5.08
C ASP A 96 23.88 -16.86 3.57
N LYS A 97 22.74 -16.98 2.90
CA LYS A 97 22.55 -16.34 1.60
C LYS A 97 22.43 -14.85 1.86
N GLU A 98 23.56 -14.17 1.82
CA GLU A 98 23.62 -12.75 1.52
C GLU A 98 22.69 -12.52 0.32
N LEU A 99 21.54 -11.89 0.57
CA LEU A 99 20.54 -11.62 -0.46
C LEU A 99 21.24 -10.80 -1.54
N ASP A 100 21.40 -11.37 -2.74
CA ASP A 100 21.97 -10.66 -3.87
C ASP A 100 21.01 -9.54 -4.30
N LEU A 101 21.14 -8.39 -3.64
CA LEU A 101 20.35 -7.18 -3.87
C LEU A 101 20.63 -6.54 -5.25
N SER A 102 21.56 -7.10 -6.04
CA SER A 102 21.96 -6.51 -7.33
C SER A 102 20.96 -6.75 -8.45
N SER A 103 20.11 -7.79 -8.36
CA SER A 103 19.09 -8.09 -9.36
C SER A 103 17.68 -7.97 -8.77
N LEU A 104 16.70 -7.64 -9.61
CA LEU A 104 15.28 -7.66 -9.21
C LEU A 104 14.78 -9.11 -9.21
N PRO A 105 14.17 -9.61 -8.12
CA PRO A 105 13.67 -10.99 -8.05
C PRO A 105 12.33 -11.12 -8.79
N MET A 106 12.32 -10.80 -10.08
CA MET A 106 11.10 -10.71 -10.90
C MET A 106 10.30 -12.02 -10.94
N ASP A 107 10.97 -13.17 -10.98
CA ASP A 107 10.29 -14.47 -11.00
C ASP A 107 9.52 -14.75 -9.71
N GLU A 108 10.11 -14.40 -8.56
CA GLU A 108 9.47 -14.52 -7.25
C GLU A 108 8.27 -13.57 -7.15
N TRP A 109 8.45 -12.31 -7.57
CA TRP A 109 7.37 -11.33 -7.55
C TRP A 109 6.22 -11.71 -8.50
N ASN A 110 6.52 -12.23 -9.69
CA ASN A 110 5.51 -12.73 -10.61
C ASN A 110 4.74 -13.94 -10.04
N GLN A 111 5.36 -14.78 -9.20
CA GLN A 111 4.66 -15.83 -8.47
C GLN A 111 3.72 -15.23 -7.42
N GLN A 112 4.17 -14.24 -6.65
CA GLN A 112 3.36 -13.59 -5.62
C GLN A 112 2.12 -12.89 -6.21
N ILE A 113 2.20 -12.31 -7.43
CA ILE A 113 1.04 -11.72 -8.11
C ILE A 113 -0.09 -12.74 -8.32
N ARG A 114 0.24 -14.00 -8.57
CA ARG A 114 -0.74 -15.08 -8.78
C ARG A 114 -1.46 -15.49 -7.49
N HIS A 115 -0.91 -15.14 -6.34
CA HIS A 115 -1.42 -15.50 -5.01
C HIS A 115 -1.55 -14.25 -4.15
N PRO A 116 -2.58 -13.41 -4.41
CA PRO A 116 -2.78 -12.20 -3.63
C PRO A 116 -3.10 -12.53 -2.17
N PRO A 117 -2.71 -11.67 -1.22
CA PRO A 117 -3.11 -11.83 0.18
C PRO A 117 -4.64 -11.74 0.31
N LEU A 118 -5.16 -12.39 1.35
CA LEU A 118 -6.57 -12.35 1.68
C LEU A 118 -7.05 -10.91 1.90
N LEU A 119 -8.28 -10.65 1.48
CA LEU A 119 -8.90 -9.33 1.65
C LEU A 119 -9.26 -9.13 3.13
N THR A 120 -8.59 -8.18 3.78
CA THR A 120 -8.98 -7.72 5.11
C THR A 120 -10.08 -6.67 5.01
N SER A 121 -10.84 -6.43 6.09
CA SER A 121 -11.87 -5.38 6.13
C SER A 121 -11.29 -4.00 5.79
N ILE A 122 -10.12 -3.66 6.37
CA ILE A 122 -9.40 -2.41 6.06
C ILE A 122 -8.96 -2.37 4.59
N GLY A 123 -8.54 -3.50 4.03
CA GLY A 123 -8.14 -3.61 2.63
C GLY A 123 -9.31 -3.37 1.67
N ARG A 124 -10.50 -3.89 2.02
CA ARG A 124 -11.75 -3.66 1.30
C ARG A 124 -12.14 -2.19 1.33
N GLU A 125 -12.27 -1.60 2.52
CA GLU A 125 -12.66 -0.18 2.69
C GLU A 125 -11.72 0.75 1.91
N ARG A 126 -10.41 0.45 1.92
CA ARG A 126 -9.42 1.20 1.14
C ARG A 126 -9.67 1.09 -0.37
N MET A 127 -9.97 -0.10 -0.88
CA MET A 127 -10.25 -0.32 -2.30
C MET A 127 -11.55 0.37 -2.72
N GLU A 128 -12.58 0.33 -1.88
CA GLU A 128 -13.85 1.04 -2.13
C GLU A 128 -13.63 2.56 -2.19
N LEU A 129 -12.88 3.13 -1.24
CA LEU A 129 -12.49 4.54 -1.26
C LEU A 129 -11.67 4.86 -2.51
N GLU A 130 -10.73 3.99 -2.90
CA GLU A 130 -9.94 4.15 -4.10
C GLU A 130 -10.82 4.18 -5.36
N ILE A 131 -11.82 3.31 -5.46
CA ILE A 131 -12.81 3.28 -6.56
C ILE A 131 -13.59 4.59 -6.60
N THR A 132 -14.08 5.09 -5.46
CA THR A 132 -14.77 6.40 -5.39
C THR A 132 -13.89 7.55 -5.86
N LEU A 133 -12.61 7.57 -5.46
CA LEU A 133 -11.66 8.58 -5.90
C LEU A 133 -11.39 8.48 -7.41
N LEU A 134 -11.24 7.27 -7.96
CA LEU A 134 -11.06 7.05 -9.40
C LEU A 134 -12.25 7.56 -10.21
N GLU A 135 -13.48 7.34 -9.73
CA GLU A 135 -14.69 7.82 -10.41
C GLU A 135 -14.69 9.35 -10.54
N SER A 136 -14.28 10.05 -9.49
CA SER A 136 -14.20 11.52 -9.50
C SER A 136 -13.18 12.10 -10.50
N LEU A 137 -12.19 11.28 -10.93
CA LEU A 137 -11.19 11.69 -11.94
C LEU A 137 -11.78 11.96 -13.32
N ALA A 138 -13.03 11.56 -13.56
CA ALA A 138 -13.73 11.83 -14.81
C ALA A 138 -13.93 13.33 -15.05
N GLU A 139 -14.21 14.07 -13.97
CA GLU A 139 -14.66 15.47 -14.01
C GLU A 139 -13.64 16.45 -13.40
N SER A 140 -12.75 15.99 -12.52
CA SER A 140 -11.75 16.83 -11.86
C SER A 140 -10.43 16.09 -11.64
N ASP A 141 -9.35 16.84 -11.41
CA ASP A 141 -8.07 16.31 -10.94
C ASP A 141 -7.93 16.41 -9.40
N ASP A 142 -8.98 16.86 -8.70
CA ASP A 142 -8.97 17.10 -7.24
C ASP A 142 -8.68 15.85 -6.43
N ALA A 143 -8.98 14.64 -6.93
CA ALA A 143 -8.71 13.38 -6.22
C ALA A 143 -7.28 12.84 -6.41
N ILE A 144 -6.46 13.47 -7.25
CA ILE A 144 -5.09 13.03 -7.50
C ILE A 144 -4.23 13.03 -6.22
N PRO A 145 -4.21 14.10 -5.39
CA PRO A 145 -3.46 14.11 -4.13
C PRO A 145 -3.91 13.04 -3.14
N GLU A 146 -5.21 12.77 -3.07
CA GLU A 146 -5.87 11.83 -2.16
C GLU A 146 -5.51 10.40 -2.56
N LEU A 147 -5.50 10.08 -3.86
CA LEU A 147 -5.01 8.80 -4.37
C LEU A 147 -3.55 8.58 -4.03
N TRP A 148 -2.68 9.59 -4.21
CA TRP A 148 -1.29 9.50 -3.77
C TRP A 148 -1.19 9.25 -2.27
N ASN A 149 -1.92 10.01 -1.45
CA ASN A 149 -1.92 9.85 -0.01
C ASN A 149 -2.38 8.42 0.38
N LEU A 150 -3.40 7.89 -0.28
CA LEU A 150 -3.90 6.54 -0.06
C LEU A 150 -2.85 5.47 -0.38
N TRP A 151 -2.10 5.64 -1.47
CA TRP A 151 -1.06 4.71 -1.90
C TRP A 151 0.19 4.78 -1.02
N TYR A 152 0.63 5.97 -0.62
CA TYR A 152 1.74 6.13 0.32
C TYR A 152 1.42 5.54 1.70
N ASN A 153 0.18 5.62 2.16
CA ASN A 153 -0.23 5.15 3.48
C ASN A 153 -0.89 3.76 3.47
N ALA A 154 -0.67 2.96 2.41
CA ALA A 154 -1.30 1.64 2.27
C ALA A 154 -0.94 0.65 3.40
N ARG A 155 0.23 0.84 4.03
CA ARG A 155 0.74 0.05 5.16
C ARG A 155 0.82 0.84 6.47
N GLY A 156 0.06 1.93 6.57
CA GLY A 156 0.00 2.77 7.77
C GLY A 156 1.17 3.73 7.92
N ALA A 157 1.11 4.56 8.98
CA ALA A 157 1.97 5.72 9.14
C ALA A 157 3.46 5.37 9.34
N SER A 158 3.78 4.26 10.02
CA SER A 158 5.18 3.86 10.23
C SER A 158 5.86 3.49 8.91
N ALA A 159 5.22 2.68 8.08
CA ALA A 159 5.74 2.30 6.78
C ALA A 159 5.82 3.50 5.83
N ALA A 160 4.79 4.38 5.83
CA ALA A 160 4.81 5.61 5.06
C ALA A 160 5.99 6.52 5.45
N LYS A 161 6.32 6.61 6.74
CA LYS A 161 7.49 7.38 7.22
C LYS A 161 8.80 6.84 6.67
N GLU A 162 8.99 5.52 6.64
CA GLU A 162 10.16 4.89 6.00
C GLU A 162 10.22 5.22 4.51
N LEU A 163 9.09 5.19 3.81
CA LEU A 163 9.02 5.57 2.39
C LEU A 163 9.34 7.06 2.16
N TYR A 164 8.88 7.99 3.00
CA TYR A 164 9.26 9.40 2.88
C TYR A 164 10.75 9.67 3.13
N GLN A 165 11.42 8.82 3.93
CA GLN A 165 12.88 8.89 4.09
C GLN A 165 13.59 8.55 2.78
N THR A 166 13.08 7.60 1.98
CA THR A 166 13.66 7.30 0.67
C THR A 166 13.55 8.50 -0.26
N GLU A 167 12.40 9.19 -0.28
CA GLU A 167 12.21 10.40 -1.10
C GLU A 167 13.22 11.49 -0.73
N SER A 168 13.48 11.67 0.56
CA SER A 168 14.48 12.62 1.07
C SER A 168 15.90 12.27 0.63
N LEU A 169 16.24 10.98 0.57
CA LEU A 169 17.53 10.50 0.06
C LEU A 169 17.64 10.68 -1.46
N VAL A 170 16.59 10.36 -2.22
CA VAL A 170 16.55 10.56 -3.67
C VAL A 170 16.71 12.04 -4.04
N ALA A 171 16.04 12.94 -3.30
CA ALA A 171 16.07 14.38 -3.51
C ALA A 171 17.47 15.01 -3.32
N GLN A 172 18.37 14.37 -2.55
CA GLN A 172 19.75 14.83 -2.42
C GLN A 172 20.53 14.75 -3.73
N GLY A 173 20.13 13.88 -4.67
CA GLY A 173 20.73 13.80 -6.01
C GLY A 173 22.17 13.30 -6.04
N GLN A 174 22.66 12.69 -4.96
CA GLN A 174 24.04 12.20 -4.84
C GLN A 174 24.09 10.66 -4.99
N PRO A 175 25.10 10.10 -5.67
CA PRO A 175 25.19 8.64 -5.87
C PRO A 175 25.15 7.82 -4.57
N ALA A 176 25.79 8.30 -3.50
CA ALA A 176 25.77 7.64 -2.19
C ALA A 176 24.36 7.62 -1.57
N ALA A 177 23.63 8.75 -1.66
CA ALA A 177 22.26 8.85 -1.15
C ALA A 177 21.29 8.00 -2.00
N TRP A 178 21.48 7.94 -3.31
CA TRP A 178 20.72 7.06 -4.20
C TRP A 178 20.94 5.58 -3.89
N LYS A 179 22.16 5.17 -3.58
CA LYS A 179 22.43 3.79 -3.13
C LYS A 179 21.70 3.47 -1.83
N GLN A 180 21.75 4.37 -0.86
CA GLN A 180 21.00 4.21 0.41
C GLN A 180 19.49 4.17 0.19
N ALA A 181 18.96 5.01 -0.71
CA ALA A 181 17.54 5.01 -1.06
C ALA A 181 17.13 3.68 -1.70
N GLU A 182 17.94 3.13 -2.60
CA GLU A 182 17.67 1.83 -3.24
C GLU A 182 17.67 0.69 -2.21
N GLU A 183 18.66 0.64 -1.32
CA GLU A 183 18.73 -0.35 -0.23
C GLU A 183 17.50 -0.29 0.68
N LEU A 184 17.10 0.92 1.08
CA LEU A 184 15.92 1.14 1.92
C LEU A 184 14.62 0.77 1.19
N LEU A 185 14.46 1.14 -0.09
CA LEU A 185 13.29 0.74 -0.88
C LEU A 185 13.17 -0.77 -1.03
N ARG A 186 14.29 -1.46 -1.31
CA ARG A 186 14.33 -2.93 -1.38
C ARG A 186 13.98 -3.57 -0.05
N HIS A 187 14.47 -3.00 1.06
CA HIS A 187 14.11 -3.45 2.41
C HIS A 187 12.60 -3.30 2.67
N ILE A 188 12.02 -2.14 2.35
CA ILE A 188 10.57 -1.89 2.49
C ILE A 188 9.78 -2.91 1.67
N ILE A 189 10.15 -3.15 0.42
CA ILE A 189 9.46 -4.12 -0.46
C ILE A 189 9.55 -5.54 0.11
N ALA A 190 10.71 -5.95 0.61
CA ALA A 190 10.90 -7.27 1.22
C ALA A 190 10.08 -7.45 2.51
N LYS A 191 9.98 -6.39 3.32
CA LYS A 191 9.23 -6.38 4.58
C LYS A 191 7.71 -6.36 4.38
N GLU A 192 7.21 -5.48 3.50
CA GLU A 192 5.78 -5.17 3.37
C GLU A 192 5.08 -5.89 2.20
N GLY A 193 5.89 -6.47 1.30
CA GLY A 193 5.45 -7.21 0.12
C GLY A 193 5.07 -6.33 -1.07
N ILE A 194 5.11 -6.94 -2.27
CA ILE A 194 4.87 -6.23 -3.55
C ILE A 194 3.45 -5.67 -3.73
N HIS A 195 2.49 -6.16 -2.94
CA HIS A 195 1.10 -5.70 -3.00
C HIS A 195 0.93 -4.26 -2.50
N TRP A 196 1.93 -3.73 -1.78
CA TRP A 196 2.08 -2.29 -1.63
C TRP A 196 2.92 -1.76 -2.80
N VAL A 197 2.22 -1.23 -3.80
CA VAL A 197 2.84 -0.89 -5.10
C VAL A 197 3.65 0.41 -5.09
N GLU A 198 3.44 1.30 -4.12
CA GLU A 198 4.12 2.61 -4.12
C GLU A 198 5.64 2.49 -3.95
N PRO A 199 6.20 1.69 -3.02
CA PRO A 199 7.64 1.43 -2.96
C PRO A 199 8.25 0.91 -4.27
N LEU A 200 7.52 0.07 -5.01
CA LEU A 200 7.98 -0.42 -6.32
C LEU A 200 8.03 0.72 -7.35
N ASN A 201 7.04 1.60 -7.36
CA ASN A 201 7.01 2.77 -8.23
C ASN A 201 8.11 3.79 -7.86
N ARG A 202 8.39 3.99 -6.56
CA ARG A 202 9.53 4.79 -6.10
C ARG A 202 10.86 4.19 -6.54
N LEU A 203 11.01 2.86 -6.44
CA LEU A 203 12.19 2.16 -6.93
C LEU A 203 12.32 2.31 -8.46
N ALA A 204 11.22 2.19 -9.21
CA ALA A 204 11.22 2.41 -10.67
C ALA A 204 11.73 3.81 -11.03
N THR A 205 11.29 4.82 -10.27
CA THR A 205 11.74 6.20 -10.43
C THR A 205 13.24 6.33 -10.20
N LEU A 206 13.74 5.76 -9.11
CA LEU A 206 15.17 5.80 -8.79
C LEU A 206 16.01 5.10 -9.86
N MET A 207 15.56 3.95 -10.37
CA MET A 207 16.20 3.26 -11.51
C MET A 207 16.25 4.16 -12.75
N PHE A 208 15.15 4.84 -13.06
CA PHE A 208 15.09 5.80 -14.18
C PHE A 208 16.08 6.95 -14.00
N LEU A 209 16.15 7.55 -12.80
CA LEU A 209 17.10 8.63 -12.49
C LEU A 209 18.57 8.18 -12.62
N GLN A 210 18.84 6.90 -12.35
CA GLN A 210 20.14 6.26 -12.55
C GLN A 210 20.39 5.81 -14.01
N SER A 211 19.49 6.11 -14.94
CA SER A 211 19.54 5.64 -16.35
C SER A 211 19.47 4.11 -16.52
N ARG A 212 19.00 3.38 -15.49
CA ARG A 212 18.72 1.94 -15.50
C ARG A 212 17.30 1.70 -16.03
N HIS A 213 17.09 2.01 -17.31
CA HIS A 213 15.76 2.09 -17.89
C HIS A 213 15.05 0.73 -17.98
N GLU A 214 15.77 -0.36 -18.24
CA GLU A 214 15.22 -1.71 -18.33
C GLU A 214 14.64 -2.17 -16.98
N GLU A 215 15.38 -1.95 -15.88
CA GLU A 215 14.92 -2.25 -14.53
C GLU A 215 13.72 -1.37 -14.14
N SER A 216 13.76 -0.08 -14.50
CA SER A 216 12.63 0.83 -14.33
C SER A 216 11.40 0.35 -15.08
N GLN A 217 11.56 -0.17 -16.31
CA GLN A 217 10.46 -0.72 -17.11
C GLN A 217 9.81 -1.92 -16.41
N GLN A 218 10.63 -2.86 -15.93
CA GLN A 218 10.15 -4.07 -15.24
C GLN A 218 9.35 -3.71 -13.99
N LEU A 219 9.83 -2.75 -13.20
CA LEU A 219 9.13 -2.27 -12.00
C LEU A 219 7.82 -1.56 -12.33
N CYS A 220 7.80 -0.68 -13.34
CA CYS A 220 6.57 -0.04 -13.81
C CYS A 220 5.54 -1.09 -14.28
N GLN A 221 5.97 -2.10 -15.03
CA GLN A 221 5.09 -3.18 -15.49
C GLN A 221 4.56 -4.02 -14.32
N LEU A 222 5.38 -4.27 -13.29
CA LEU A 222 4.97 -4.95 -12.07
C LEU A 222 3.90 -4.16 -11.30
N VAL A 223 4.10 -2.85 -11.15
CA VAL A 223 3.11 -1.95 -10.54
C VAL A 223 1.79 -2.00 -11.31
N LEU A 224 1.84 -1.95 -12.64
CA LEU A 224 0.64 -1.96 -13.48
C LEU A 224 -0.05 -3.33 -13.53
N ALA A 225 0.68 -4.42 -13.36
CA ALA A 225 0.09 -5.75 -13.21
C ALA A 225 -0.73 -5.87 -11.91
N LEU A 226 -0.32 -5.16 -10.86
CA LEU A 226 -1.03 -5.11 -9.57
C LEU A 226 -2.11 -4.02 -9.54
N LYS A 227 -1.84 -2.85 -10.11
CA LYS A 227 -2.72 -1.69 -10.08
C LYS A 227 -2.73 -1.02 -11.47
N PRO A 228 -3.56 -1.51 -12.41
CA PRO A 228 -3.62 -0.99 -13.78
C PRO A 228 -3.93 0.51 -13.88
N TRP A 229 -4.63 1.06 -12.89
CA TRP A 229 -5.02 2.47 -12.80
C TRP A 229 -3.98 3.36 -12.10
N HIS A 230 -2.79 2.84 -11.78
CA HIS A 230 -1.73 3.62 -11.15
C HIS A 230 -1.13 4.64 -12.13
N PHE A 231 -1.71 5.83 -12.19
CA PHE A 231 -1.36 6.88 -13.16
C PHE A 231 0.12 7.34 -13.08
N GLY A 232 0.74 7.22 -11.91
CA GLY A 232 2.18 7.43 -11.74
C GLY A 232 3.05 6.48 -12.58
N ALA A 233 2.81 5.17 -12.49
CA ALA A 233 3.53 4.15 -13.22
C ALA A 233 3.21 4.16 -14.72
N LEU A 234 1.96 4.45 -15.10
CA LEU A 234 1.57 4.66 -16.51
C LEU A 234 2.40 5.79 -17.14
N SER A 235 2.53 6.91 -16.42
CA SER A 235 3.34 8.05 -16.88
C SER A 235 4.84 7.73 -16.88
N GLY A 236 5.32 7.02 -15.85
CA GLY A 236 6.69 6.55 -15.76
C GLY A 236 7.08 5.64 -16.92
N LEU A 237 6.18 4.74 -17.35
CA LEU A 237 6.44 3.83 -18.46
C LEU A 237 6.69 4.58 -19.77
N VAL A 238 5.95 5.65 -20.07
CA VAL A 238 6.20 6.50 -21.25
C VAL A 238 7.61 7.09 -21.22
N MET A 239 8.03 7.61 -20.06
CA MET A 239 9.37 8.18 -19.89
C MET A 239 10.48 7.13 -20.03
N VAL A 240 10.25 5.94 -19.48
CA VAL A 240 11.17 4.81 -19.59
C VAL A 240 11.32 4.37 -21.05
N GLN A 241 10.23 4.24 -21.80
CA GLN A 241 10.28 3.89 -23.23
C GLN A 241 11.02 4.95 -24.05
N GLN A 242 10.88 6.23 -23.68
CA GLN A 242 11.66 7.31 -24.26
C GLN A 242 13.17 7.15 -23.95
N GLY A 243 13.52 6.81 -22.70
CA GLY A 243 14.90 6.54 -22.27
C GLY A 243 15.53 5.34 -22.99
N LEU A 244 14.73 4.31 -23.26
CA LEU A 244 15.09 3.13 -24.05
C LEU A 244 15.13 3.38 -25.57
N GLN A 245 14.77 4.58 -26.02
CA GLN A 245 14.66 4.93 -27.43
C GLN A 245 13.72 3.99 -28.21
N ASN A 246 12.65 3.52 -27.57
CA ASN A 246 11.63 2.66 -28.16
C ASN A 246 10.38 3.47 -28.54
N PRO A 247 10.29 4.00 -29.78
CA PRO A 247 9.19 4.87 -30.18
C PRO A 247 7.84 4.16 -30.18
N GLN A 248 7.78 2.88 -30.56
CA GLN A 248 6.54 2.12 -30.56
C GLN A 248 6.05 1.89 -29.12
N GLY A 249 6.93 1.43 -28.24
CA GLY A 249 6.60 1.25 -26.83
C GLY A 249 6.15 2.55 -26.15
N MET A 250 6.73 3.69 -26.53
CA MET A 250 6.31 5.01 -26.04
C MET A 250 4.87 5.33 -26.46
N VAL A 251 4.49 5.08 -27.72
CA VAL A 251 3.12 5.28 -28.21
C VAL A 251 2.15 4.34 -27.49
N ASP A 252 2.50 3.07 -27.34
CA ASP A 252 1.65 2.08 -26.67
C ASP A 252 1.44 2.42 -25.19
N ALA A 253 2.47 2.88 -24.48
CA ALA A 253 2.37 3.35 -23.11
C ALA A 253 1.58 4.66 -23.02
N ALA A 254 1.75 5.59 -23.97
CA ALA A 254 1.04 6.87 -23.98
C ALA A 254 -0.48 6.69 -24.15
N ARG A 255 -0.91 5.69 -24.93
CA ARG A 255 -2.33 5.33 -25.09
C ARG A 255 -2.99 4.84 -23.80
N GLN A 256 -2.21 4.29 -22.87
CA GLN A 256 -2.74 3.79 -21.59
C GLN A 256 -2.80 4.87 -20.50
N ARG A 257 -2.04 5.96 -20.67
CA ARG A 257 -1.94 7.04 -19.68
C ARG A 257 -3.28 7.75 -19.53
N MET A 258 -3.57 8.19 -18.31
CA MET A 258 -4.72 9.06 -18.02
C MET A 258 -4.73 10.27 -18.98
N PRO A 259 -5.79 10.43 -19.80
CA PRO A 259 -5.94 11.57 -20.70
C PRO A 259 -6.06 12.89 -19.91
N PRO A 260 -5.81 14.06 -20.49
CA PRO A 260 -6.17 15.33 -19.84
C PRO A 260 -7.70 15.47 -19.73
N LEU A 261 -8.17 16.34 -18.81
CA LEU A 261 -9.57 16.76 -18.79
C LEU A 261 -9.97 17.40 -20.14
N PRO A 262 -11.23 17.24 -20.56
CA PRO A 262 -11.71 17.90 -21.75
C PRO A 262 -11.54 19.42 -21.63
N PRO A 263 -11.23 20.13 -22.73
CA PRO A 263 -11.09 21.58 -22.71
C PRO A 263 -12.39 22.23 -22.23
N ALA A 264 -12.28 23.39 -21.59
CA ALA A 264 -13.46 24.13 -21.14
C ALA A 264 -14.33 24.52 -22.34
N LYS A 265 -15.64 24.74 -22.11
CA LYS A 265 -16.56 25.16 -23.18
C LYS A 265 -16.01 26.38 -23.92
N GLY A 266 -15.69 26.21 -25.20
CA GLY A 266 -15.19 27.26 -26.08
C GLY A 266 -13.68 27.22 -26.36
N GLU A 267 -12.94 26.31 -25.74
CA GLU A 267 -11.52 26.07 -26.02
C GLU A 267 -11.35 25.00 -27.11
N THR A 268 -10.47 25.24 -28.06
CA THR A 268 -10.09 24.23 -29.06
C THR A 268 -9.08 23.26 -28.43
N PRO A 269 -9.34 21.94 -28.42
CA PRO A 269 -8.36 20.99 -27.92
C PRO A 269 -7.08 21.08 -28.76
N PRO A 270 -5.89 20.94 -28.14
CA PRO A 270 -4.66 20.84 -28.90
C PRO A 270 -4.72 19.62 -29.83
N SER A 271 -4.19 19.76 -31.04
CA SER A 271 -4.09 18.62 -31.96
C SER A 271 -3.30 17.49 -31.31
N PRO A 272 -3.78 16.24 -31.36
CA PRO A 272 -3.06 15.12 -30.78
C PRO A 272 -1.71 14.93 -31.47
N PRO A 273 -0.68 14.42 -30.75
CA PRO A 273 0.57 14.03 -31.37
C PRO A 273 0.34 12.95 -32.46
N PRO A 274 1.18 12.89 -33.49
CA PRO A 274 1.10 11.83 -34.50
C PRO A 274 1.14 10.43 -33.87
N GLY A 275 0.24 9.53 -34.28
CA GLY A 275 0.10 8.17 -33.74
C GLY A 275 -0.81 8.05 -32.50
N LEU A 276 -1.35 9.16 -32.02
CA LEU A 276 -2.28 9.27 -30.88
C LEU A 276 -3.60 9.93 -31.29
N GLU A 277 -4.04 9.73 -32.54
CA GLU A 277 -5.27 10.31 -33.07
C GLU A 277 -6.54 9.69 -32.46
N ASP A 278 -6.50 8.39 -32.14
CA ASP A 278 -7.58 7.62 -31.52
C ASP A 278 -7.36 7.43 -30.01
N LEU A 279 -7.03 8.51 -29.30
CA LEU A 279 -6.95 8.47 -27.84
C LEU A 279 -8.35 8.38 -27.22
N GLU A 280 -8.49 7.50 -26.23
CA GLU A 280 -9.70 7.45 -25.42
C GLU A 280 -9.87 8.76 -24.63
N THR A 281 -11.12 9.12 -24.33
CA THR A 281 -11.44 10.29 -23.50
C THR A 281 -11.11 10.02 -22.03
N ARG A 282 -10.99 11.08 -21.21
CA ARG A 282 -10.83 10.93 -19.75
C ARG A 282 -11.91 10.03 -19.15
N GLN A 283 -13.18 10.21 -19.55
CA GLN A 283 -14.29 9.36 -19.10
C GLN A 283 -14.08 7.88 -19.46
N GLN A 284 -13.74 7.58 -20.72
CA GLN A 284 -13.50 6.21 -21.17
C GLN A 284 -12.33 5.55 -20.41
N TRP A 285 -11.27 6.31 -20.14
CA TRP A 285 -10.16 5.84 -19.30
C TRP A 285 -10.65 5.51 -17.89
N VAL A 286 -11.43 6.39 -17.27
CA VAL A 286 -11.99 6.19 -15.92
C VAL A 286 -12.87 4.94 -15.88
N ASP A 287 -13.81 4.80 -16.81
CA ASP A 287 -14.70 3.63 -16.89
C ASP A 287 -13.89 2.32 -16.94
N ARG A 288 -12.88 2.27 -17.81
CA ARG A 288 -11.98 1.11 -17.94
C ARG A 288 -11.18 0.83 -16.66
N MET A 289 -10.75 1.87 -15.96
CA MET A 289 -10.03 1.73 -14.68
C MET A 289 -10.95 1.28 -13.54
N LEU A 290 -12.19 1.77 -13.50
CA LEU A 290 -13.22 1.33 -12.57
C LEU A 290 -13.56 -0.15 -12.80
N ASP A 291 -13.70 -0.58 -14.05
CA ASP A 291 -13.90 -2.01 -14.38
C ASP A 291 -12.76 -2.87 -13.84
N CYS A 292 -11.50 -2.44 -14.03
CA CYS A 292 -10.34 -3.14 -13.50
C CYS A 292 -10.34 -3.19 -11.96
N ALA A 293 -10.69 -2.08 -11.30
CA ALA A 293 -10.69 -1.97 -9.85
C ALA A 293 -11.80 -2.80 -9.21
N ASN A 294 -13.02 -2.72 -9.74
CA ASN A 294 -14.15 -3.54 -9.31
C ASN A 294 -13.89 -5.03 -9.54
N ALA A 295 -13.34 -5.41 -10.71
CA ALA A 295 -12.99 -6.81 -10.99
C ALA A 295 -11.91 -7.33 -10.03
N ARG A 296 -10.95 -6.48 -9.63
CA ARG A 296 -9.95 -6.84 -8.62
C ARG A 296 -10.59 -7.06 -7.25
N LEU A 297 -11.43 -6.12 -6.81
CA LEU A 297 -12.14 -6.22 -5.52
C LEU A 297 -12.96 -7.50 -5.46
N LEU A 298 -13.83 -7.73 -6.46
CA LEU A 298 -14.67 -8.91 -6.56
C LEU A 298 -13.87 -10.22 -6.53
N ARG A 299 -12.75 -10.29 -7.27
CA ARG A 299 -11.89 -11.49 -7.25
C ARG A 299 -11.32 -11.78 -5.86
N GLN A 300 -10.94 -10.74 -5.12
CA GLN A 300 -10.40 -10.90 -3.77
C GLN A 300 -11.49 -11.32 -2.78
N GLU A 301 -12.73 -10.86 -2.97
CA GLU A 301 -13.90 -11.30 -2.19
C GLU A 301 -14.25 -12.75 -2.47
N MET A 302 -14.30 -13.17 -3.74
CA MET A 302 -14.57 -14.57 -4.10
C MET A 302 -13.49 -15.51 -3.57
N GLY A 303 -12.21 -15.13 -3.67
CA GLY A 303 -11.11 -15.93 -3.11
C GLY A 303 -11.20 -16.07 -1.59
N LEU A 304 -11.80 -15.09 -0.91
CA LEU A 304 -12.08 -15.17 0.52
C LEU A 304 -13.22 -16.17 0.79
N GLU A 305 -14.31 -16.13 0.02
CA GLU A 305 -15.43 -17.08 0.15
C GLU A 305 -14.98 -18.54 -0.07
N GLU A 306 -14.18 -18.81 -1.11
CA GLU A 306 -13.60 -20.13 -1.37
C GLU A 306 -12.75 -20.61 -0.19
N SER A 307 -11.96 -19.72 0.41
CA SER A 307 -11.12 -20.08 1.56
C SER A 307 -11.94 -20.47 2.80
N PHE A 308 -13.12 -19.88 3.00
CA PHE A 308 -14.04 -20.27 4.07
C PHE A 308 -14.75 -21.60 3.76
N ALA A 309 -15.16 -21.82 2.51
CA ALA A 309 -15.78 -23.07 2.10
C ALA A 309 -14.84 -24.28 2.32
N ASP A 310 -13.55 -24.13 2.00
CA ASP A 310 -12.53 -25.16 2.23
C ASP A 310 -12.34 -25.49 3.73
N LEU A 311 -12.52 -24.51 4.62
CA LEU A 311 -12.44 -24.72 6.07
C LEU A 311 -13.67 -25.48 6.60
N ASP A 312 -14.86 -25.16 6.08
CA ASP A 312 -16.10 -25.87 6.42
C ASP A 312 -16.06 -27.33 5.97
N ASP A 313 -15.47 -27.62 4.81
CA ASP A 313 -15.32 -29.00 4.33
C ASP A 313 -14.24 -29.77 5.11
N LYS A 314 -13.15 -29.11 5.50
CA LYS A 314 -12.12 -29.72 6.38
C LYS A 314 -12.67 -30.02 7.77
N THR A 315 -13.46 -29.13 8.36
CA THR A 315 -14.08 -29.34 9.68
C THR A 315 -15.11 -30.48 9.65
N LYS A 316 -15.93 -30.57 8.59
CA LYS A 316 -16.83 -31.72 8.40
C LYS A 316 -16.08 -33.04 8.19
N GLN A 317 -14.92 -33.02 7.52
CA GLN A 317 -14.06 -34.20 7.38
C GLN A 317 -13.36 -34.60 8.68
N THR A 318 -13.00 -33.66 9.55
CA THR A 318 -12.44 -33.98 10.87
C THR A 318 -13.51 -34.56 11.80
N ASP A 319 -14.73 -34.03 11.79
CA ASP A 319 -15.82 -34.50 12.65
C ASP A 319 -16.33 -35.89 12.23
N SER A 320 -16.36 -36.17 10.92
CA SER A 320 -16.69 -37.52 10.41
C SER A 320 -15.60 -38.56 10.68
N ASN A 321 -14.33 -38.16 10.78
CA ASN A 321 -13.24 -39.06 11.18
C ASN A 321 -13.19 -39.31 12.69
N LEU A 322 -13.68 -38.38 13.52
CA LEU A 322 -13.83 -38.60 14.97
C LEU A 322 -14.98 -39.56 15.29
N ASN A 323 -16.11 -39.46 14.58
CA ASN A 323 -17.24 -40.38 14.76
C ASN A 323 -16.98 -41.82 14.26
N ASN A 324 -15.97 -42.04 13.42
CA ASN A 324 -15.57 -43.39 12.98
C ASN A 324 -14.56 -44.08 13.91
N LYS A 325 -14.12 -43.42 15.00
CA LYS A 325 -13.10 -43.95 15.91
C LYS A 325 -13.65 -44.37 17.29
N GLU A 326 -14.94 -44.18 17.57
CA GLU A 326 -15.56 -44.57 18.85
C GLU A 326 -16.18 -45.97 18.85
N ASP A 327 -16.17 -46.70 17.74
CA ASP A 327 -16.82 -48.03 17.65
C ASP A 327 -15.81 -49.17 17.49
N THR A 328 -14.83 -49.28 18.40
CA THR A 328 -14.10 -50.55 18.67
C THR A 328 -13.29 -50.45 19.97
N THR A 329 -13.91 -50.81 21.10
CA THR A 329 -13.36 -51.22 22.43
C THR A 329 -14.29 -50.63 23.50
N THR A 330 -14.93 -51.34 24.43
CA THR A 330 -14.50 -52.51 25.21
C THR A 330 -15.73 -53.05 25.95
N THR A 331 -16.01 -54.36 25.89
CA THR A 331 -16.92 -55.04 26.83
C THR A 331 -16.10 -55.97 27.71
N THR A 332 -15.73 -55.56 28.92
CA THR A 332 -15.44 -56.50 30.01
C THR A 332 -15.64 -55.78 31.35
N THR A 333 -16.82 -55.98 31.93
CA THR A 333 -17.19 -55.52 33.26
C THR A 333 -16.74 -56.56 34.29
N THR A 334 -15.80 -56.19 35.15
CA THR A 334 -15.49 -56.92 36.38
C THR A 334 -15.53 -55.94 37.54
N SER A 335 -16.58 -56.07 38.36
CA SER A 335 -16.71 -55.48 39.70
C SER A 335 -15.70 -56.15 40.65
N PRO A 336 -15.16 -55.47 41.68
CA PRO A 336 -15.91 -55.39 42.95
C PRO A 336 -15.65 -54.17 43.87
N LYS A 337 -16.66 -53.88 44.71
CA LYS A 337 -16.63 -53.47 46.14
C LYS A 337 -16.03 -52.10 46.51
N GLU A 338 -16.85 -51.14 46.99
CA GLU A 338 -17.49 -50.99 48.33
C GLU A 338 -16.63 -50.12 49.26
N GLU A 339 -17.28 -49.10 49.86
CA GLU A 339 -16.90 -48.36 51.09
C GLU A 339 -15.72 -47.35 50.91
N ASP A 340 -15.78 -46.06 51.26
CA ASP A 340 -16.55 -45.28 52.24
C ASP A 340 -16.60 -43.78 51.86
N GLU A 341 -17.59 -43.08 52.43
CA GLU A 341 -17.58 -41.72 53.04
C GLU A 341 -16.75 -40.59 52.35
N GLU A 342 -17.21 -39.35 52.16
CA GLU A 342 -17.96 -38.49 53.08
C GLU A 342 -18.30 -37.15 52.36
N ASP A 343 -19.38 -36.51 52.80
CA ASP A 343 -19.80 -35.14 52.48
C ASP A 343 -18.70 -34.08 52.67
N ALA A 344 -18.63 -33.09 51.78
CA ALA A 344 -18.45 -31.69 52.16
C ALA A 344 -18.66 -30.74 50.98
N TRP A 345 -19.80 -30.02 51.02
CA TRP A 345 -19.92 -28.70 50.41
C TRP A 345 -19.03 -27.71 51.17
N GLN A 346 -18.00 -27.16 50.52
CA GLN A 346 -17.56 -25.75 50.61
C GLN A 346 -16.44 -25.45 49.61
#